data_AF-A0A0S4JN06-F1
#
_entry.id   AF-A0A0S4JN06-F1
#
_cell.length_a   1.000
_cell.length_b   1.000
_cell.length_c   1.000
_cell.angle_alpha   90.00
_cell.angle_beta   90.00
_cell.angle_gamma   90.00
#
_symmetry.space_group_name_H-M   'P 1'
#
loop_
_entity.id
_entity.type
_entity.pdbx_description
1 polymer ?
#
loop_
_entity_poly.entity_id
_entity_poly.type
_entity_poly.pdbx_seq_one_letter_code
_entity_poly.pdbx_strand_id
1 'polypeptide(L)'
;MPPCEGHPTQNYCFNIWGNISRFLSFASTNTILALEPGMDLRVGNKYRIGQKIGSGSFGDIYRGTNIQSGEPVAIKLEPVKTRHPQLLYEARLYKILNTGGVAVGIPNVWWYGVEGDYNVMVIDLLGPSLEDLFNFCGRKFSLKTTLMLADQMVSRIEFVHSKNFIHRDIKPDNFLMGTGKKGHHVYVIDFGLAKKYRDPKTHQHIPYKEGKNLTGTARYCSMNTHLGIEQSRRDDLEGIGYIMMYFLRGSLPWQGLKAQTKQQKYDRISEKKMATPIEALCKGFPSEFATYLNYSRSLRFEDKPDYSYLKKLFRDLFVREGYQMDYVFDWTLKRIHETIHEQQQGQSGTPAAAQAGSPAQ
;
A
#
# COMPACT_ATOMS: atom_id res chain seq x y z
N MET A 1 39.84 -29.81 6.56
CA MET A 1 40.57 -28.84 5.73
C MET A 1 39.93 -28.82 4.35
N PRO A 2 39.60 -27.66 3.76
CA PRO A 2 38.99 -26.45 4.32
C PRO A 2 37.60 -26.14 3.69
N PRO A 3 36.82 -25.22 4.28
CA PRO A 3 35.54 -24.72 3.77
C PRO A 3 35.72 -23.46 2.91
N CYS A 4 34.86 -23.25 1.90
CA CYS A 4 34.80 -22.00 1.14
C CYS A 4 33.48 -21.25 1.37
N GLU A 5 33.57 -20.27 2.28
CA GLU A 5 33.13 -18.86 2.15
C GLU A 5 31.77 -18.50 1.54
N GLY A 6 30.81 -18.21 2.43
CA GLY A 6 30.30 -16.85 2.68
C GLY A 6 29.74 -16.03 1.52
N HIS A 7 28.41 -16.01 1.38
CA HIS A 7 27.68 -14.89 0.75
C HIS A 7 26.77 -14.19 1.77
N PRO A 8 26.64 -12.85 1.70
CA PRO A 8 26.16 -12.06 2.81
C PRO A 8 24.64 -12.00 2.90
N THR A 9 24.22 -12.02 4.16
CA THR A 9 22.91 -11.75 4.73
C THR A 9 22.22 -10.49 4.18
N GLN A 10 20.97 -10.61 3.73
CA GLN A 10 20.03 -9.49 3.64
C GLN A 10 18.96 -9.63 4.74
N ASN A 11 19.30 -9.13 5.92
CA ASN A 11 18.35 -8.62 6.90
C ASN A 11 18.50 -7.09 6.87
N TYR A 12 17.41 -6.34 6.77
CA TYR A 12 17.15 -5.05 7.44
C TYR A 12 15.87 -4.45 6.81
N CYS A 13 14.70 -4.84 7.31
CA CYS A 13 13.52 -3.97 7.28
C CYS A 13 13.43 -3.33 8.65
N PHE A 14 14.00 -2.14 8.80
CA PHE A 14 13.74 -1.26 9.94
C PHE A 14 12.97 -0.03 9.48
N ASN A 15 11.92 0.24 10.25
CA ASN A 15 11.15 1.46 10.31
C ASN A 15 12.07 2.68 10.39
N ILE A 16 11.87 3.67 9.52
CA ILE A 16 12.26 5.05 9.80
C ILE A 16 11.19 5.95 9.20
N TRP A 17 10.28 6.47 10.02
CA TRP A 17 9.71 7.82 9.88
C TRP A 17 9.33 8.29 11.28
N GLY A 18 10.27 9.00 11.91
CA GLY A 18 10.09 9.80 13.11
C GLY A 18 10.88 11.09 12.91
N ASN A 19 10.16 12.16 12.62
CA ASN A 19 10.42 13.59 12.84
C ASN A 19 11.85 14.20 12.87
N ILE A 20 11.94 15.35 12.18
CA ILE A 20 12.66 16.61 12.50
C ILE A 20 14.09 16.83 11.95
N SER A 21 14.22 18.00 11.31
CA SER A 21 15.43 18.76 10.98
C SER A 21 16.39 18.96 12.17
N ARG A 22 17.67 18.59 12.02
CA ARG A 22 18.88 19.45 12.24
C ARG A 22 20.19 18.63 12.39
N PHE A 23 21.23 19.15 11.73
CA PHE A 23 22.68 19.09 11.96
C PHE A 23 23.53 17.81 11.71
N LEU A 24 24.32 17.94 10.63
CA LEU A 24 25.73 17.60 10.33
C LEU A 24 26.52 16.49 11.06
N SER A 25 27.25 15.77 10.21
CA SER A 25 28.58 15.15 10.36
C SER A 25 28.69 13.87 11.18
N PHE A 26 28.92 12.75 10.49
CA PHE A 26 30.20 12.01 10.55
C PHE A 26 30.29 11.06 9.35
N ALA A 27 31.44 11.07 8.68
CA ALA A 27 31.77 10.20 7.55
C ALA A 27 32.35 8.87 8.04
N SER A 28 32.03 7.75 7.37
CA SER A 28 33.05 6.84 6.83
C SER A 28 32.48 5.82 5.84
N THR A 29 33.02 5.89 4.62
CA THR A 29 33.28 4.84 3.62
C THR A 29 32.22 3.77 3.33
N ASN A 30 31.49 3.98 2.23
CA ASN A 30 31.39 2.96 1.18
C ASN A 30 31.19 3.65 -0.18
N THR A 31 32.06 3.30 -1.12
CA THR A 31 32.22 3.91 -2.44
C THR A 31 31.02 3.62 -3.33
N ILE A 32 29.99 4.46 -3.21
CA ILE A 32 29.15 4.82 -4.36
C ILE A 32 29.80 6.07 -4.93
N LEU A 33 30.08 6.07 -6.24
CA LEU A 33 30.51 7.26 -6.99
C LEU A 33 29.72 8.47 -6.49
N ALA A 34 30.41 9.40 -5.84
CA ALA A 34 29.82 10.66 -5.43
C ALA A 34 29.34 11.36 -6.71
N LEU A 35 28.04 11.32 -6.97
CA LEU A 35 27.41 12.09 -8.03
C LEU A 35 27.69 13.56 -7.75
N GLU A 36 28.28 14.27 -8.72
CA GLU A 36 28.65 15.67 -8.55
C GLU A 36 27.44 16.53 -8.12
N PRO A 37 27.62 17.51 -7.21
CA PRO A 37 26.57 18.46 -6.87
C PRO A 37 26.18 19.26 -8.12
N GLY A 38 25.03 18.95 -8.73
CA GLY A 38 24.54 19.66 -9.91
C GLY A 38 24.14 18.76 -11.09
N MET A 39 24.30 17.43 -11.01
CA MET A 39 23.72 16.54 -12.02
C MET A 39 22.18 16.52 -11.90
N ASP A 40 21.53 17.29 -12.76
CA ASP A 40 20.08 17.25 -12.97
C ASP A 40 19.72 15.92 -13.65
N LEU A 41 19.59 14.85 -12.87
CA LEU A 41 19.16 13.53 -13.36
C LEU A 41 17.75 13.64 -13.92
N ARG A 42 17.63 13.44 -15.23
CA ARG A 42 16.37 13.59 -15.96
C ARG A 42 15.97 12.31 -16.64
N VAL A 43 14.66 12.10 -16.70
CA VAL A 43 14.00 11.01 -17.41
C VAL A 43 13.03 11.57 -18.44
N GLY A 44 13.01 10.97 -19.62
CA GLY A 44 12.17 11.31 -20.76
C GLY A 44 12.37 12.75 -21.23
N ASN A 45 13.53 13.36 -20.92
CA ASN A 45 13.83 14.79 -21.06
C ASN A 45 12.80 15.75 -20.42
N LYS A 46 11.91 15.24 -19.55
CA LYS A 46 10.76 15.98 -19.02
C LYS A 46 10.64 15.91 -17.51
N TYR A 47 11.21 14.90 -16.86
CA TYR A 47 11.02 14.64 -15.45
C TYR A 47 12.36 14.65 -14.74
N ARG A 48 12.50 15.52 -13.73
CA ARG A 48 13.66 15.54 -12.84
C ARG A 48 13.48 14.48 -11.76
N ILE A 49 14.48 13.62 -11.56
CA ILE A 49 14.54 12.69 -10.43
C ILE A 49 15.01 13.45 -9.19
N GLY A 50 14.27 13.30 -8.09
CA GLY A 50 14.62 13.83 -6.77
C GLY A 50 15.03 12.73 -5.80
N GLN A 51 14.68 12.91 -4.53
CA GLN A 51 15.02 11.94 -3.48
C GLN A 51 14.27 10.61 -3.66
N LYS A 52 14.93 9.52 -3.25
CA LYS A 52 14.29 8.21 -3.10
C LYS A 52 13.23 8.30 -1.98
N ILE A 53 12.03 7.80 -2.26
CA ILE A 53 10.90 7.80 -1.31
C ILE A 53 10.46 6.40 -0.90
N GLY A 54 10.96 5.37 -1.57
CA GLY A 54 10.70 3.99 -1.18
C GLY A 54 11.41 2.98 -2.06
N SER A 55 11.26 1.72 -1.70
CA SER A 55 11.65 0.57 -2.51
C SER A 55 10.47 -0.38 -2.56
N GLY A 56 10.06 -0.76 -3.77
CA GLY A 56 9.05 -1.78 -4.00
C GLY A 56 9.70 -3.15 -4.26
N SER A 57 8.86 -4.17 -4.46
CA SER A 57 9.32 -5.54 -4.72
C SER A 57 10.12 -5.69 -6.03
N PHE A 58 10.04 -4.70 -6.94
CA PHE A 58 10.54 -4.77 -8.31
C PHE A 58 11.34 -3.54 -8.73
N GLY A 59 11.73 -2.68 -7.79
CA GLY A 59 12.46 -1.45 -8.12
C GLY A 59 12.38 -0.38 -7.05
N ASP A 60 13.16 0.68 -7.26
CA ASP A 60 13.19 1.84 -6.37
C ASP A 60 12.21 2.92 -6.83
N ILE A 61 11.62 3.62 -5.86
CA ILE A 61 10.66 4.69 -6.09
C ILE A 61 11.28 6.02 -5.67
N TYR A 62 11.26 6.98 -6.58
CA TYR A 62 11.78 8.33 -6.38
C TYR A 62 10.65 9.34 -6.49
N ARG A 63 10.73 10.41 -5.70
CA ARG A 63 9.95 11.61 -5.99
C ARG A 63 10.57 12.28 -7.20
N GLY A 64 9.76 12.75 -8.12
CA GLY A 64 10.20 13.54 -9.26
C GLY A 64 9.34 14.78 -9.46
N THR A 65 9.73 15.58 -10.44
CA THR A 65 8.99 16.78 -10.83
C THR A 65 8.95 16.87 -12.35
N ASN A 66 7.76 17.10 -12.93
CA ASN A 66 7.66 17.48 -14.33
C ASN A 66 8.24 18.90 -14.50
N ILE A 67 9.28 19.03 -15.32
CA ILE A 67 10.05 20.27 -15.45
C ILE A 67 9.22 21.38 -16.12
N GLN A 68 8.25 21.03 -16.97
CA GLN A 68 7.41 22.00 -17.68
C GLN A 68 6.29 22.54 -16.79
N SER A 69 5.58 21.66 -16.08
CA SER A 69 4.43 22.06 -15.27
C SER A 69 4.74 22.34 -13.80
N GLY A 70 5.91 21.91 -13.31
CA GLY A 70 6.24 21.92 -11.88
C GLY A 70 5.50 20.87 -11.05
N GLU A 71 4.64 20.06 -11.68
CA GLU A 71 3.82 19.07 -10.98
C GLU A 71 4.67 17.92 -10.42
N PRO A 72 4.44 17.50 -9.16
CA PRO A 72 5.15 16.40 -8.56
C PRO A 72 4.68 15.05 -9.13
N VAL A 73 5.63 14.14 -9.34
CA VAL A 73 5.39 12.77 -9.85
C VAL A 73 6.13 11.75 -9.00
N ALA A 74 5.74 10.48 -9.11
CA ALA A 74 6.55 9.36 -8.65
C ALA A 74 7.25 8.72 -9.86
N ILE A 75 8.51 8.32 -9.69
CA ILE A 75 9.34 7.69 -10.71
C ILE A 75 9.79 6.33 -10.18
N LYS A 76 9.31 5.25 -10.82
CA LYS A 76 9.69 3.87 -10.50
C LYS A 76 10.79 3.42 -11.46
N LEU A 77 11.90 2.93 -10.91
CA LEU A 77 13.06 2.43 -11.65
C LEU A 77 13.23 0.93 -11.41
N GLU A 78 13.25 0.14 -12.48
CA GLU A 78 13.52 -1.31 -12.46
C GLU A 78 14.77 -1.59 -13.32
N PRO A 79 15.82 -2.23 -12.78
CA PRO A 79 16.98 -2.61 -13.59
C PRO A 79 16.57 -3.53 -14.75
N VAL A 80 17.01 -3.24 -15.98
CA VAL A 80 16.68 -4.03 -17.18
C VAL A 80 17.17 -5.48 -17.09
N LYS A 81 18.22 -5.71 -16.29
CA LYS A 81 18.84 -7.02 -16.06
C LYS A 81 18.14 -7.85 -14.97
N THR A 82 17.02 -7.36 -14.42
CA THR A 82 16.22 -8.10 -13.44
C THR A 82 15.75 -9.43 -14.04
N ARG A 83 15.82 -10.52 -13.27
CA ARG A 83 15.47 -11.87 -13.72
C ARG A 83 14.01 -11.99 -14.22
N HIS A 84 13.12 -11.21 -13.62
CA HIS A 84 11.69 -11.20 -13.92
C HIS A 84 11.20 -9.75 -14.04
N PRO A 85 11.42 -9.06 -15.17
CA PRO A 85 11.01 -7.68 -15.34
C PRO A 85 9.47 -7.58 -15.41
N GLN A 86 8.91 -6.64 -14.66
CA GLN A 86 7.45 -6.46 -14.51
C GLN A 86 6.98 -5.05 -14.83
N LEU A 87 7.88 -4.06 -14.86
CA LEU A 87 7.48 -2.65 -14.95
C LEU A 87 6.75 -2.31 -16.25
N LEU A 88 7.15 -2.92 -17.38
CA LEU A 88 6.43 -2.78 -18.66
C LEU A 88 4.99 -3.32 -18.57
N TYR A 89 4.81 -4.48 -17.94
CA TYR A 89 3.51 -5.10 -17.77
C TYR A 89 2.61 -4.22 -16.91
N GLU A 90 3.14 -3.76 -15.77
CA GLU A 90 2.45 -2.85 -14.85
C GLU A 90 2.04 -1.55 -15.55
N ALA A 91 2.95 -0.89 -16.28
CA ALA A 91 2.66 0.35 -17.01
C ALA A 91 1.58 0.17 -18.07
N ARG A 92 1.58 -0.95 -18.79
CA ARG A 92 0.52 -1.30 -19.77
C ARG A 92 -0.82 -1.52 -19.07
N LEU A 93 -0.82 -2.19 -17.92
CA LEU A 93 -2.05 -2.45 -17.18
C LEU A 93 -2.68 -1.16 -16.65
N TYR A 94 -1.90 -0.22 -16.09
CA TYR A 94 -2.43 1.10 -15.72
C TYR A 94 -3.09 1.84 -16.91
N LYS A 95 -2.51 1.76 -18.11
CA LYS A 95 -3.12 2.33 -19.32
C LYS A 95 -4.46 1.66 -19.68
N ILE A 96 -4.56 0.34 -19.54
CA ILE A 96 -5.82 -0.40 -19.74
C ILE A 96 -6.87 0.03 -18.71
N LEU A 97 -6.46 0.14 -17.44
CA LEU A 97 -7.36 0.54 -16.35
C LEU A 97 -7.91 1.95 -16.57
N ASN A 98 -7.09 2.89 -17.04
CA ASN A 98 -7.49 4.26 -17.38
C ASN A 98 -8.05 4.43 -18.81
N THR A 99 -8.31 3.33 -19.53
CA THR A 99 -8.98 3.41 -20.83
C THR A 99 -10.43 3.84 -20.64
N GLY A 100 -10.84 4.91 -21.33
CA GLY A 100 -12.16 5.53 -21.22
C GLY A 100 -12.22 6.73 -20.28
N GLY A 101 -11.09 7.19 -19.75
CA GLY A 101 -10.99 8.36 -18.88
C GLY A 101 -10.30 8.05 -17.55
N VAL A 102 -10.17 9.08 -16.72
CA VAL A 102 -9.53 8.96 -15.39
C VAL A 102 -10.40 8.09 -14.48
N ALA A 103 -9.89 6.90 -14.13
CA ALA A 103 -10.57 6.01 -13.19
C ALA A 103 -10.36 6.49 -11.74
N VAL A 104 -11.43 6.46 -10.94
CA VAL A 104 -11.34 6.87 -9.53
C VAL A 104 -10.44 5.91 -8.76
N GLY A 105 -9.38 6.48 -8.16
CA GLY A 105 -8.42 5.73 -7.34
C GLY A 105 -7.51 4.78 -8.11
N ILE A 106 -7.30 5.02 -9.40
CA ILE A 106 -6.21 4.42 -10.17
C ILE A 106 -5.25 5.57 -10.55
N PRO A 107 -3.95 5.47 -10.24
CA PRO A 107 -3.00 6.50 -10.62
C PRO A 107 -2.75 6.49 -12.14
N ASN A 108 -2.46 7.66 -12.70
CA ASN A 108 -2.16 7.83 -14.12
C ASN A 108 -0.66 7.62 -14.38
N VAL A 109 -0.36 6.82 -15.40
CA VAL A 109 1.01 6.69 -15.93
C VAL A 109 1.22 7.79 -16.96
N TRP A 110 2.13 8.71 -16.64
CA TRP A 110 2.50 9.83 -17.49
C TRP A 110 3.48 9.43 -18.58
N TRP A 111 4.41 8.54 -18.25
CA TRP A 111 5.44 8.11 -19.18
C TRP A 111 6.00 6.73 -18.81
N TYR A 112 6.42 5.98 -19.82
CA TYR A 112 7.18 4.75 -19.66
C TYR A 112 8.25 4.70 -20.76
N GLY A 113 9.45 4.25 -20.40
CA GLY A 113 10.52 4.02 -21.36
C GLY A 113 11.70 3.29 -20.73
N VAL A 114 12.76 3.13 -21.52
CA VAL A 114 14.04 2.56 -21.07
C VAL A 114 15.08 3.66 -21.15
N GLU A 115 15.81 3.88 -20.06
CA GLU A 115 16.92 4.83 -19.99
C GLU A 115 18.15 4.19 -19.33
N GLY A 116 19.24 4.13 -20.08
CA GLY A 116 20.43 3.39 -19.66
C GLY A 116 20.09 1.95 -19.30
N ASP A 117 20.46 1.55 -18.09
CA ASP A 117 20.23 0.21 -17.54
C ASP A 117 18.89 0.05 -16.80
N TYR A 118 17.93 0.99 -16.97
CA TYR A 118 16.66 0.96 -16.24
C TYR A 118 15.43 1.03 -17.17
N ASN A 119 14.45 0.19 -16.87
CA ASN A 119 13.05 0.46 -17.21
C ASN A 119 12.55 1.53 -16.25
N VAL A 120 11.83 2.52 -16.77
CA VAL A 120 11.38 3.67 -15.99
C VAL A 120 9.91 3.95 -16.24
N MET A 121 9.15 4.12 -15.16
CA MET A 121 7.74 4.50 -15.19
C MET A 121 7.53 5.76 -14.37
N VAL A 122 6.97 6.80 -15.00
CA VAL A 122 6.55 8.03 -14.35
C VAL A 122 5.04 7.97 -14.13
N ILE A 123 4.60 8.16 -12.89
CA ILE A 123 3.23 7.94 -12.45
C ILE A 123 2.81 9.04 -11.45
N ASP A 124 1.51 9.23 -11.23
CA ASP A 124 0.98 10.14 -10.21
C ASP A 124 1.68 9.95 -8.86
N LEU A 125 2.10 11.06 -8.23
CA LEU A 125 2.54 11.04 -6.84
C LEU A 125 1.31 10.99 -5.93
N LEU A 126 1.23 9.96 -5.10
CA LEU A 126 0.17 9.76 -4.12
C LEU A 126 0.65 10.13 -2.70
N GLY A 127 -0.29 10.12 -1.76
CA GLY A 127 -0.04 10.30 -0.34
C GLY A 127 0.45 9.01 0.33
N PRO A 128 0.41 8.95 1.67
CA PRO A 128 0.88 7.79 2.43
C PRO A 128 0.04 6.54 2.17
N SER A 129 0.65 5.36 2.34
CA SER A 129 -0.07 4.09 2.31
C SER A 129 -0.95 3.92 3.54
N LEU A 130 -1.91 2.99 3.47
CA LEU A 130 -2.72 2.65 4.64
C LEU A 130 -1.89 2.00 5.75
N GLU A 131 -0.77 1.33 5.44
CA GLU A 131 0.16 0.84 6.48
C GLU A 131 0.88 2.00 7.18
N ASP A 132 1.33 3.02 6.44
CA ASP A 132 1.94 4.21 7.02
C ASP A 132 0.97 4.93 7.96
N LEU A 133 -0.26 5.14 7.50
CA LEU A 133 -1.32 5.78 8.28
C LEU A 133 -1.73 4.93 9.50
N PHE A 134 -1.70 3.60 9.35
CA PHE A 134 -1.96 2.69 10.44
C PHE A 134 -0.90 2.78 11.53
N ASN A 135 0.38 2.82 11.16
CA ASN A 135 1.48 3.06 12.08
C ASN A 135 1.35 4.44 12.74
N PHE A 136 1.05 5.48 11.96
CA PHE A 136 0.81 6.82 12.48
C PHE A 136 -0.32 6.86 13.51
N CYS A 137 -1.40 6.10 13.32
CA CYS A 137 -2.52 6.03 14.26
C CYS A 137 -2.31 5.07 15.44
N GLY A 138 -1.08 4.64 15.72
CA GLY A 138 -0.80 3.73 16.84
C GLY A 138 -1.24 2.29 16.58
N ARG A 139 -1.26 1.87 15.30
CA ARG A 139 -1.56 0.51 14.84
C ARG A 139 -2.92 0.00 15.27
N LYS A 140 -3.93 0.88 15.27
CA LYS A 140 -5.34 0.50 15.42
C LYS A 140 -6.19 1.59 14.78
N PHE A 141 -7.11 1.21 13.91
CA PHE A 141 -8.12 2.14 13.41
C PHE A 141 -9.44 1.97 14.16
N SER A 142 -10.20 3.05 14.21
CA SER A 142 -11.59 3.06 14.63
C SER A 142 -12.47 2.26 13.66
N LEU A 143 -13.65 1.87 14.14
CA LEU A 143 -14.66 1.24 13.30
C LEU A 143 -15.08 2.17 12.16
N LYS A 144 -15.33 3.46 12.46
CA LYS A 144 -15.68 4.49 11.46
C LYS A 144 -14.66 4.54 10.32
N THR A 145 -13.37 4.69 10.64
CA THR A 145 -12.28 4.72 9.65
C THR A 145 -12.24 3.43 8.83
N THR A 146 -12.32 2.26 9.48
CA THR A 146 -12.30 0.97 8.80
C THR A 146 -13.46 0.81 7.82
N LEU A 147 -14.67 1.21 8.19
CA LEU A 147 -15.85 1.11 7.33
C LEU A 147 -15.78 2.06 6.12
N MET A 148 -15.31 3.30 6.30
CA MET A 148 -15.09 4.23 5.17
C MET A 148 -14.04 3.69 4.19
N LEU A 149 -12.97 3.07 4.71
CA LEU A 149 -11.96 2.42 3.88
C LEU A 149 -12.50 1.18 3.17
N ALA A 150 -13.30 0.35 3.84
CA ALA A 150 -13.88 -0.87 3.28
C ALA A 150 -14.69 -0.57 2.00
N ASP A 151 -15.55 0.45 2.03
CA ASP A 151 -16.36 0.86 0.88
C ASP A 151 -15.49 1.19 -0.35
N GLN A 152 -14.43 1.97 -0.13
CA GLN A 152 -13.52 2.37 -1.21
C GLN A 152 -12.65 1.21 -1.70
N MET A 153 -12.07 0.41 -0.81
CA MET A 153 -11.21 -0.73 -1.17
C MET A 153 -11.98 -1.77 -2.01
N VAL A 154 -13.19 -2.14 -1.58
CA VAL A 154 -14.05 -3.06 -2.36
C VAL A 154 -14.37 -2.45 -3.72
N SER A 155 -14.67 -1.16 -3.77
CA SER A 155 -14.94 -0.46 -5.05
C SER A 155 -13.72 -0.43 -5.98
N ARG A 156 -12.49 -0.30 -5.46
CA ARG A 156 -11.26 -0.37 -6.28
C ARG A 156 -11.07 -1.75 -6.87
N ILE A 157 -11.25 -2.79 -6.07
CA ILE A 157 -11.08 -4.16 -6.52
C ILE A 157 -12.20 -4.60 -7.46
N GLU A 158 -13.44 -4.18 -7.22
CA GLU A 158 -14.54 -4.32 -8.19
C GLU A 158 -14.18 -3.69 -9.55
N PHE A 159 -13.62 -2.48 -9.55
CA PHE A 159 -13.20 -1.82 -10.78
C PHE A 159 -12.11 -2.60 -11.52
N VAL A 160 -11.07 -3.06 -10.82
CA VAL A 160 -9.99 -3.89 -11.40
C VAL A 160 -10.58 -5.18 -12.00
N HIS A 161 -11.48 -5.84 -11.28
CA HIS A 161 -12.18 -7.04 -11.76
C HIS A 161 -13.06 -6.75 -12.98
N SER A 162 -13.69 -5.58 -13.07
CA SER A 162 -14.49 -5.17 -14.23
C SER A 162 -13.64 -5.04 -15.49
N LYS A 163 -12.35 -4.68 -15.34
CA LYS A 163 -11.36 -4.59 -16.41
C LYS A 163 -10.68 -5.93 -16.75
N ASN A 164 -11.20 -7.05 -16.21
CA ASN A 164 -10.78 -8.43 -16.49
C ASN A 164 -9.49 -8.89 -15.79
N PHE A 165 -9.01 -8.16 -14.78
CA PHE A 165 -7.82 -8.49 -14.02
C PHE A 165 -8.15 -8.78 -12.55
N ILE A 166 -7.35 -9.63 -11.91
CA ILE A 166 -7.24 -9.79 -10.45
C ILE A 166 -5.91 -9.21 -9.99
N HIS A 167 -5.87 -8.65 -8.78
CA HIS A 167 -4.72 -7.94 -8.23
C HIS A 167 -3.66 -8.89 -7.66
N ARG A 168 -4.08 -9.90 -6.89
CA ARG A 168 -3.25 -10.97 -6.29
C ARG A 168 -2.26 -10.58 -5.19
N ASP A 169 -2.07 -9.28 -4.92
CA ASP A 169 -1.28 -8.80 -3.77
C ASP A 169 -2.01 -7.72 -2.95
N ILE A 170 -3.17 -8.11 -2.41
CA ILE A 170 -3.99 -7.26 -1.55
C ILE A 170 -3.32 -7.12 -0.18
N LYS A 171 -2.82 -5.92 0.12
CA LYS A 171 -2.18 -5.57 1.39
C LYS A 171 -2.29 -4.05 1.66
N PRO A 172 -2.20 -3.59 2.93
CA PRO A 172 -2.34 -2.17 3.27
C PRO A 172 -1.34 -1.26 2.54
N ASP A 173 -0.12 -1.74 2.27
CA ASP A 173 0.92 -1.00 1.54
C ASP A 173 0.52 -0.66 0.10
N ASN A 174 -0.37 -1.44 -0.52
CA ASN A 174 -0.82 -1.25 -1.89
C ASN A 174 -2.09 -0.39 -2.00
N PHE A 175 -2.58 0.14 -0.88
CA PHE A 175 -3.65 1.13 -0.85
C PHE A 175 -3.10 2.46 -0.32
N LEU A 176 -3.14 3.50 -1.13
CA LEU A 176 -2.59 4.83 -0.78
C LEU A 176 -3.70 5.87 -0.76
N MET A 177 -3.56 6.89 0.08
CA MET A 177 -4.45 8.04 0.00
C MET A 177 -4.01 8.96 -1.15
N GLY A 178 -4.96 9.67 -1.77
CA GLY A 178 -4.64 10.74 -2.70
C GLY A 178 -3.98 11.94 -2.00
N THR A 179 -3.65 12.97 -2.78
CA THR A 179 -3.07 14.22 -2.29
C THR A 179 -4.04 15.39 -2.51
N GLY A 180 -3.83 16.49 -1.77
CA GLY A 180 -4.62 17.72 -1.91
C GLY A 180 -6.13 17.47 -1.85
N LYS A 181 -6.87 17.97 -2.86
CA LYS A 181 -8.33 17.81 -2.97
C LYS A 181 -8.78 16.34 -3.08
N LYS A 182 -7.90 15.43 -3.49
CA LYS A 182 -8.17 13.99 -3.59
C LYS A 182 -7.71 13.22 -2.34
N GLY A 183 -7.35 13.91 -1.26
CA GLY A 183 -6.84 13.31 -0.01
C GLY A 183 -7.78 12.33 0.68
N HIS A 184 -9.08 12.36 0.34
CA HIS A 184 -10.09 11.44 0.85
C HIS A 184 -10.28 10.18 -0.01
N HIS A 185 -9.69 10.14 -1.21
CA HIS A 185 -9.76 8.98 -2.09
C HIS A 185 -8.67 7.97 -1.75
N VAL A 186 -9.08 6.71 -1.58
CA VAL A 186 -8.16 5.56 -1.59
C VAL A 186 -7.78 5.26 -3.04
N TYR A 187 -6.52 4.96 -3.29
CA TYR A 187 -5.97 4.49 -4.55
C TYR A 187 -5.46 3.06 -4.37
N VAL A 188 -5.51 2.25 -5.42
CA VAL A 188 -4.84 0.93 -5.47
C VAL A 188 -3.65 1.00 -6.41
N ILE A 189 -2.52 0.42 -6.00
CA ILE A 189 -1.25 0.43 -6.72
C ILE A 189 -0.61 -0.96 -6.78
N ASP A 190 0.51 -1.06 -7.50
CA ASP A 190 1.36 -2.24 -7.64
C ASP A 190 0.68 -3.43 -8.33
N PHE A 191 0.50 -3.28 -9.65
CA PHE A 191 -0.06 -4.32 -10.50
C PHE A 191 1.01 -5.29 -11.06
N GLY A 192 2.22 -5.32 -10.49
CA GLY A 192 3.29 -6.23 -10.95
C GLY A 192 2.91 -7.71 -10.85
N LEU A 193 2.10 -8.05 -9.83
CA LEU A 193 1.55 -9.39 -9.64
C LEU A 193 0.14 -9.56 -10.21
N ALA A 194 -0.45 -8.57 -10.86
CA ALA A 194 -1.80 -8.71 -11.41
C ALA A 194 -1.87 -9.77 -12.52
N LYS A 195 -3.07 -10.29 -12.79
CA LYS A 195 -3.27 -11.29 -13.84
C LYS A 195 -4.66 -11.18 -14.45
N LYS A 196 -4.75 -11.39 -15.75
CA LYS A 196 -6.03 -11.50 -16.45
C LYS A 196 -6.74 -12.80 -16.03
N TYR A 197 -7.96 -12.70 -15.49
CA TYR A 197 -8.74 -13.85 -15.01
C TYR A 197 -9.84 -14.28 -15.98
N ARG A 198 -10.16 -13.46 -16.98
CA ARG A 198 -11.09 -13.81 -18.04
C ARG A 198 -10.73 -13.13 -19.35
N ASP A 199 -11.17 -13.72 -20.46
CA ASP A 199 -11.01 -13.11 -21.77
C ASP A 199 -11.83 -11.79 -21.88
N PRO A 200 -11.25 -10.67 -22.34
CA PRO A 200 -11.96 -9.39 -22.44
C PRO A 200 -13.12 -9.35 -23.44
N LYS A 201 -13.20 -10.28 -24.40
CA LYS A 201 -14.25 -10.29 -25.43
C LYS A 201 -15.37 -11.27 -25.09
N THR A 202 -14.99 -12.50 -24.76
CA THR A 202 -15.93 -13.60 -24.48
C THR A 202 -16.32 -13.70 -23.01
N HIS A 203 -15.58 -13.03 -22.12
CA HIS A 203 -15.68 -13.17 -20.67
C HIS A 203 -15.48 -14.60 -20.16
N GLN A 204 -14.91 -15.50 -20.97
CA GLN A 204 -14.57 -16.85 -20.54
C GLN A 204 -13.53 -16.78 -19.42
N HIS A 205 -13.84 -17.40 -18.28
CA HIS A 205 -12.96 -17.44 -17.11
C HIS A 205 -11.74 -18.33 -17.38
N ILE A 206 -10.61 -18.02 -16.74
CA ILE A 206 -9.44 -18.91 -16.75
C ILE A 206 -9.83 -20.25 -16.09
N PRO A 207 -9.26 -21.39 -16.53
CA PRO A 207 -9.57 -22.67 -15.93
C PRO A 207 -8.98 -22.78 -14.52
N TYR A 208 -9.65 -23.58 -13.68
CA TYR A 208 -9.15 -23.97 -12.36
C TYR A 208 -7.83 -24.72 -12.47
N LYS A 209 -6.87 -24.42 -11.58
CA LYS A 209 -5.56 -25.09 -11.50
C LYS A 209 -5.09 -25.17 -10.06
N GLU A 210 -4.39 -26.25 -9.73
CA GLU A 210 -3.71 -26.46 -8.44
C GLU A 210 -2.19 -26.49 -8.64
N GLY A 211 -1.43 -26.70 -7.56
CA GLY A 211 0.04 -26.78 -7.59
C GLY A 211 0.73 -25.44 -7.89
N LYS A 212 0.07 -24.31 -7.62
CA LYS A 212 0.65 -22.97 -7.77
C LYS A 212 1.57 -22.63 -6.61
N ASN A 213 2.64 -21.91 -6.93
CA ASN A 213 3.47 -21.28 -5.91
C ASN A 213 2.70 -20.13 -5.23
N LEU A 214 2.93 -19.96 -3.93
CA LEU A 214 2.38 -18.83 -3.17
C LEU A 214 2.83 -17.52 -3.82
N THR A 215 1.86 -16.75 -4.30
CA THR A 215 2.04 -15.43 -4.92
C THR A 215 1.36 -14.38 -4.06
N GLY A 216 2.03 -13.25 -3.84
CA GLY A 216 1.55 -12.18 -2.96
C GLY A 216 2.00 -12.34 -1.50
N THR A 217 1.42 -11.51 -0.64
CA THR A 217 1.82 -11.42 0.77
C THR A 217 1.13 -12.48 1.63
N ALA A 218 1.88 -13.46 2.14
CA ALA A 218 1.37 -14.61 2.93
C ALA A 218 0.42 -14.23 4.10
N ARG A 219 0.64 -13.05 4.70
CA ARG A 219 -0.19 -12.52 5.80
C ARG A 219 -1.64 -12.28 5.35
N TYR A 220 -1.85 -11.78 4.14
CA TYR A 220 -3.15 -11.32 3.64
C TYR A 220 -3.71 -12.17 2.50
N CYS A 221 -2.92 -13.05 1.88
CA CYS A 221 -3.46 -13.92 0.82
C CYS A 221 -4.54 -14.88 1.34
N SER A 222 -5.41 -15.36 0.44
CA SER A 222 -6.51 -16.26 0.76
C SER A 222 -6.04 -17.64 1.23
N MET A 223 -6.96 -18.40 1.82
CA MET A 223 -6.74 -19.83 2.12
C MET A 223 -6.39 -20.63 0.85
N ASN A 224 -7.13 -20.40 -0.23
CA ASN A 224 -6.89 -21.08 -1.52
C ASN A 224 -5.46 -20.82 -2.04
N THR A 225 -4.94 -19.60 -1.83
CA THR A 225 -3.58 -19.26 -2.24
C THR A 225 -2.53 -20.07 -1.48
N HIS A 226 -2.74 -20.29 -0.18
CA HIS A 226 -1.87 -21.17 0.62
C HIS A 226 -1.93 -22.62 0.17
N LEU A 227 -3.10 -23.07 -0.28
CA LEU A 227 -3.32 -24.43 -0.83
C LEU A 227 -2.81 -24.60 -2.28
N GLY A 228 -2.16 -23.58 -2.85
CA GLY A 228 -1.64 -23.64 -4.21
C GLY A 228 -2.72 -23.65 -5.30
N ILE A 229 -3.93 -23.20 -4.98
CA ILE A 229 -5.02 -23.04 -5.94
C ILE A 229 -4.82 -21.72 -6.70
N GLU A 230 -5.08 -21.73 -8.00
CA GLU A 230 -5.06 -20.53 -8.84
C GLU A 230 -6.00 -19.46 -8.26
N GLN A 231 -5.52 -18.23 -8.18
CA GLN A 231 -6.30 -17.13 -7.63
C GLN A 231 -7.36 -16.65 -8.64
N SER A 232 -8.46 -16.15 -8.08
CA SER A 232 -9.60 -15.56 -8.77
C SER A 232 -10.14 -14.37 -7.97
N ARG A 233 -11.28 -13.81 -8.38
CA ARG A 233 -11.87 -12.62 -7.76
C ARG A 233 -12.16 -12.78 -6.25
N ARG A 234 -12.50 -13.99 -5.82
CA ARG A 234 -12.81 -14.28 -4.40
C ARG A 234 -11.60 -14.10 -3.49
N ASP A 235 -10.41 -14.34 -4.03
CA ASP A 235 -9.16 -14.32 -3.27
C ASP A 235 -8.72 -12.89 -2.95
N ASP A 236 -8.92 -11.95 -3.88
CA ASP A 236 -8.71 -10.52 -3.62
C ASP A 236 -9.68 -10.00 -2.54
N LEU A 237 -10.95 -10.44 -2.57
CA LEU A 237 -11.95 -10.04 -1.58
C LEU A 237 -11.65 -10.61 -0.19
N GLU A 238 -11.25 -11.88 -0.09
CA GLU A 238 -10.82 -12.47 1.18
C GLU A 238 -9.62 -11.70 1.77
N GLY A 239 -8.69 -11.26 0.92
CA GLY A 239 -7.58 -10.40 1.32
C GLY A 239 -8.02 -9.07 1.93
N ILE A 240 -9.01 -8.40 1.36
CA ILE A 240 -9.60 -7.18 1.96
C ILE A 240 -10.22 -7.50 3.32
N GLY A 241 -10.87 -8.65 3.47
CA GLY A 241 -11.40 -9.13 4.76
C GLY A 241 -10.33 -9.21 5.84
N TYR A 242 -9.18 -9.80 5.52
CA TYR A 242 -8.05 -9.86 6.45
C TYR A 242 -7.45 -8.48 6.75
N ILE A 243 -7.40 -7.57 5.78
CA ILE A 243 -6.95 -6.18 6.00
C ILE A 243 -7.88 -5.45 6.99
N MET A 244 -9.20 -5.57 6.82
CA MET A 244 -10.17 -4.94 7.73
C MET A 244 -10.00 -5.46 9.17
N MET A 245 -9.85 -6.78 9.34
CA MET A 245 -9.59 -7.37 10.66
C MET A 245 -8.23 -6.95 11.22
N TYR A 246 -7.21 -6.80 10.38
CA TYR A 246 -5.90 -6.30 10.78
C TYR A 246 -5.99 -4.87 11.34
N PHE A 247 -6.71 -3.98 10.65
CA PHE A 247 -6.90 -2.59 11.09
C PHE A 247 -7.63 -2.46 12.42
N LEU A 248 -8.69 -3.24 12.63
CA LEU A 248 -9.47 -3.20 13.87
C LEU A 248 -8.75 -3.84 15.06
N ARG A 249 -8.01 -4.93 14.81
CA ARG A 249 -7.36 -5.72 15.86
C ARG A 249 -5.96 -5.24 16.21
N GLY A 250 -5.30 -4.49 15.34
CA GLY A 250 -3.89 -4.13 15.46
C GLY A 250 -2.91 -5.18 14.91
N SER A 251 -3.33 -6.44 14.95
CA SER A 251 -2.61 -7.58 14.38
C SER A 251 -3.53 -8.76 14.08
N LEU A 252 -3.07 -9.64 13.19
CA LEU A 252 -3.70 -10.91 12.86
C LEU A 252 -3.08 -12.06 13.68
N PRO A 253 -3.85 -13.10 14.05
CA PRO A 253 -3.39 -14.20 14.92
C PRO A 253 -2.22 -15.03 14.37
N TRP A 254 -1.91 -14.90 13.08
CA TRP A 254 -0.82 -15.58 12.38
C TRP A 254 0.41 -14.68 12.14
N GLN A 255 0.50 -13.53 12.83
CA GLN A 255 1.72 -12.71 12.83
C GLN A 255 2.73 -13.18 13.88
N GLY A 256 4.02 -12.85 13.68
CA GLY A 256 5.08 -13.13 14.64
C GLY A 256 5.50 -14.60 14.75
N LEU A 257 4.97 -15.49 13.91
CA LEU A 257 5.34 -16.90 13.91
C LEU A 257 6.81 -17.08 13.52
N LYS A 258 7.59 -17.66 14.43
CA LYS A 258 9.00 -18.02 14.19
C LYS A 258 9.05 -19.17 13.19
N ALA A 259 10.07 -19.23 12.34
CA ALA A 259 10.37 -20.33 11.43
C ALA A 259 11.83 -20.22 10.99
N GLN A 260 12.46 -21.32 10.59
CA GLN A 260 13.85 -21.31 10.13
C GLN A 260 13.93 -20.92 8.65
N THR A 261 12.95 -21.33 7.85
CA THR A 261 12.89 -21.03 6.42
C THR A 261 11.64 -20.23 6.07
N LYS A 262 11.68 -19.56 4.92
CA LYS A 262 10.53 -18.84 4.35
C LYS A 262 9.35 -19.78 4.09
N GLN A 263 9.63 -20.98 3.57
CA GLN A 263 8.60 -21.99 3.32
C GLN A 263 7.92 -22.43 4.63
N GLN A 264 8.71 -22.81 5.65
CA GLN A 264 8.16 -23.15 6.96
C GLN A 264 7.34 -22.01 7.58
N LYS A 265 7.74 -20.75 7.35
CA LYS A 265 6.97 -19.59 7.80
C LYS A 265 5.60 -19.53 7.12
N TYR A 266 5.54 -19.81 5.82
CA TYR A 266 4.30 -19.84 5.06
C TYR A 266 3.41 -21.00 5.49
N ASP A 267 3.97 -22.18 5.70
CA ASP A 267 3.23 -23.35 6.19
C ASP A 267 2.61 -23.07 7.57
N ARG A 268 3.38 -22.49 8.51
CA ARG A 268 2.87 -22.09 9.83
C ARG A 268 1.76 -21.03 9.77
N ILE A 269 1.86 -20.07 8.85
CA ILE A 269 0.80 -19.07 8.63
C ILE A 269 -0.45 -19.77 8.09
N SER A 270 -0.29 -20.67 7.11
CA SER A 270 -1.38 -21.46 6.53
C SER A 270 -2.12 -22.28 7.59
N GLU A 271 -1.37 -23.06 8.38
CA GLU A 271 -1.87 -23.86 9.49
C GLU A 271 -2.63 -22.99 10.50
N LYS A 272 -2.05 -21.84 10.90
CA LYS A 272 -2.70 -20.96 11.86
C LYS A 272 -3.97 -20.32 11.31
N LYS A 273 -4.02 -20.00 10.01
CA LYS A 273 -5.25 -19.51 9.36
C LYS A 273 -6.32 -20.60 9.28
N MET A 274 -5.98 -21.83 8.91
CA MET A 274 -6.90 -22.99 8.91
C MET A 274 -7.48 -23.24 10.31
N ALA A 275 -6.62 -23.21 11.33
CA ALA A 275 -7.00 -23.47 12.71
C ALA A 275 -7.74 -22.29 13.39
N THR A 276 -7.92 -21.16 12.71
CA THR A 276 -8.64 -20.00 13.25
C THR A 276 -9.99 -19.84 12.54
N PRO A 277 -11.11 -20.28 13.16
CA PRO A 277 -12.45 -20.01 12.64
C PRO A 277 -12.70 -18.51 12.43
N ILE A 278 -13.53 -18.16 11.45
CA ILE A 278 -13.85 -16.75 11.15
C ILE A 278 -14.49 -16.08 12.37
N GLU A 279 -15.35 -16.81 13.08
CA GLU A 279 -16.03 -16.34 14.28
C GLU A 279 -15.03 -16.04 15.40
N ALA A 280 -13.96 -16.83 15.50
CA ALA A 280 -12.87 -16.58 16.45
C ALA A 280 -12.02 -15.36 16.05
N LEU A 281 -11.73 -15.20 14.76
CA LEU A 281 -11.03 -14.03 14.23
C LEU A 281 -11.82 -12.73 14.47
N CYS A 282 -13.12 -12.77 14.23
CA CYS A 282 -14.04 -11.64 14.32
C CYS A 282 -14.66 -11.45 15.71
N LYS A 283 -14.33 -12.29 16.69
CA LYS A 283 -14.85 -12.18 18.06
C LYS A 283 -14.59 -10.80 18.65
N GLY A 284 -15.64 -10.16 19.15
CA GLY A 284 -15.61 -8.81 19.73
C GLY A 284 -15.73 -7.66 18.73
N PHE A 285 -15.99 -7.96 17.45
CA PHE A 285 -16.25 -6.98 16.40
C PHE A 285 -17.64 -7.20 15.78
N PRO A 286 -18.20 -6.22 15.04
CA PRO A 286 -19.49 -6.38 14.38
C PRO A 286 -19.58 -7.62 13.49
N SER A 287 -20.75 -8.27 13.48
CA SER A 287 -21.00 -9.53 12.78
C SER A 287 -20.79 -9.46 11.25
N GLU A 288 -20.88 -8.25 10.71
CA GLU A 288 -20.66 -7.92 9.31
C GLU A 288 -19.27 -8.34 8.81
N PHE A 289 -18.23 -8.26 9.66
CA PHE A 289 -16.88 -8.69 9.28
C PHE A 289 -16.79 -10.22 9.09
N ALA A 290 -17.45 -10.98 9.96
CA ALA A 290 -17.55 -12.43 9.82
C ALA A 290 -18.37 -12.79 8.58
N THR A 291 -19.49 -12.11 8.38
CA THR A 291 -20.38 -12.29 7.22
C THR A 291 -19.63 -12.04 5.90
N TYR A 292 -18.84 -10.97 5.82
CA TYR A 292 -18.02 -10.65 4.64
C TYR A 292 -16.99 -11.76 4.33
N LEU A 293 -16.28 -12.25 5.36
CA LEU A 293 -15.27 -13.30 5.20
C LEU A 293 -15.90 -14.64 4.81
N ASN A 294 -17.01 -15.01 5.45
CA ASN A 294 -17.77 -16.22 5.13
C ASN A 294 -18.31 -16.15 3.69
N TYR A 295 -18.85 -15.00 3.27
CA TYR A 295 -19.26 -14.78 1.89
C TYR A 295 -18.09 -14.99 0.92
N SER A 296 -16.95 -14.33 1.17
CA SER A 296 -15.77 -14.42 0.29
C SER A 296 -15.25 -15.85 0.15
N ARG A 297 -15.26 -16.64 1.24
CA ARG A 297 -14.87 -18.05 1.23
C ARG A 297 -15.89 -18.97 0.55
N SER A 298 -17.18 -18.60 0.57
CA SER A 298 -18.25 -19.40 -0.04
C SER A 298 -18.29 -19.31 -1.58
N LEU A 299 -17.67 -18.28 -2.15
CA LEU A 299 -17.62 -18.10 -3.60
C LEU A 299 -16.88 -19.24 -4.29
N ARG A 300 -17.48 -19.79 -5.35
CA ARG A 300 -16.79 -20.71 -6.27
C ARG A 300 -15.73 -19.96 -7.06
N PHE A 301 -14.80 -20.70 -7.64
CA PHE A 301 -13.65 -20.13 -8.38
C PHE A 301 -14.06 -19.16 -9.50
N GLU A 302 -15.15 -19.46 -10.21
CA GLU A 302 -15.62 -18.65 -11.35
C GLU A 302 -16.77 -17.70 -11.00
N ASP A 303 -17.21 -17.65 -9.74
CA ASP A 303 -18.34 -16.81 -9.35
C ASP A 303 -18.00 -15.32 -9.54
N LYS A 304 -18.99 -14.56 -10.01
CA LYS A 304 -18.95 -13.09 -9.96
C LYS A 304 -19.43 -12.67 -8.56
N PRO A 305 -18.56 -12.05 -7.73
CA PRO A 305 -18.98 -11.55 -6.43
C PRO A 305 -20.08 -10.49 -6.56
N ASP A 306 -20.98 -10.46 -5.59
CA ASP A 306 -21.93 -9.37 -5.37
C ASP A 306 -21.26 -8.28 -4.53
N TYR A 307 -20.48 -7.43 -5.20
CA TYR A 307 -19.80 -6.30 -4.57
C TYR A 307 -20.78 -5.31 -3.94
N SER A 308 -21.99 -5.18 -4.49
CA SER A 308 -23.03 -4.29 -3.96
C SER A 308 -23.52 -4.78 -2.60
N TYR A 309 -23.77 -6.07 -2.45
CA TYR A 309 -24.08 -6.69 -1.15
C TYR A 309 -22.98 -6.44 -0.13
N LEU A 310 -21.72 -6.69 -0.49
CA LEU A 310 -20.58 -6.49 0.43
C LEU A 310 -20.40 -5.04 0.87
N LYS A 311 -20.59 -4.07 -0.03
CA LYS A 311 -20.57 -2.65 0.32
C LYS A 311 -21.77 -2.27 1.18
N LYS A 312 -22.96 -2.76 0.84
CA LYS A 312 -24.20 -2.49 1.60
C LYS A 312 -24.10 -2.96 3.04
N LEU A 313 -23.52 -4.14 3.28
CA LEU A 313 -23.30 -4.69 4.62
C LEU A 313 -22.61 -3.68 5.55
N PHE A 314 -21.52 -3.05 5.08
CA PHE A 314 -20.79 -2.07 5.87
C PHE A 314 -21.44 -0.68 5.90
N ARG A 315 -22.15 -0.28 4.84
CA ARG A 315 -22.94 0.97 4.83
C ARG A 315 -24.08 0.92 5.83
N ASP A 316 -24.80 -0.19 5.90
CA ASP A 316 -25.90 -0.36 6.86
C ASP A 316 -25.37 -0.32 8.30
N LEU A 317 -24.23 -1.00 8.57
CA LEU A 317 -23.56 -0.91 9.87
C LEU A 317 -23.11 0.53 10.18
N PHE A 318 -22.52 1.23 9.21
CA PHE A 318 -22.07 2.61 9.36
C PHE A 318 -23.21 3.55 9.78
N VAL A 319 -24.39 3.40 9.14
CA VAL A 319 -25.60 4.16 9.50
C VAL A 319 -26.12 3.77 10.88
N ARG A 320 -26.11 2.47 11.22
CA ARG A 320 -26.59 1.96 12.52
C ARG A 320 -25.76 2.48 13.69
N GLU A 321 -24.44 2.63 13.49
CA GLU A 321 -23.52 3.22 14.47
C GLU A 321 -23.64 4.76 14.55
N GLY A 322 -24.49 5.38 13.72
CA GLY A 322 -24.71 6.84 13.72
C GLY A 322 -23.55 7.63 13.13
N TYR A 323 -22.68 7.00 12.35
CA TYR A 323 -21.54 7.69 11.74
C TYR A 323 -21.96 8.56 10.54
N GLN A 324 -21.24 9.66 10.35
CA GLN A 324 -21.39 10.55 9.19
C GLN A 324 -20.29 10.27 8.17
N MET A 325 -20.65 10.23 6.89
CA MET A 325 -19.71 10.07 5.77
C MET A 325 -19.06 11.42 5.44
N ASP A 326 -18.21 11.88 6.35
CA ASP A 326 -17.51 13.18 6.32
C ASP A 326 -16.07 13.08 5.81
N TYR A 327 -15.59 11.86 5.53
CA TYR A 327 -14.20 11.56 5.18
C TYR A 327 -13.17 12.03 6.24
N VAL A 328 -13.61 12.14 7.50
CA VAL A 328 -12.74 12.41 8.65
C VAL A 328 -12.25 11.08 9.22
N PHE A 329 -11.07 10.67 8.76
CA PHE A 329 -10.37 9.48 9.23
C PHE A 329 -9.58 9.76 10.52
N ASP A 330 -9.13 8.70 11.20
CA ASP A 330 -8.40 8.80 12.47
C ASP A 330 -7.13 9.67 12.37
N TRP A 331 -6.39 9.54 11.27
CA TRP A 331 -5.19 10.35 11.01
C TRP A 331 -5.52 11.83 10.77
N THR A 332 -6.71 12.14 10.27
CA THR A 332 -7.16 13.53 10.11
C THR A 332 -7.30 14.20 11.48
N LEU A 333 -7.95 13.51 12.44
CA LEU A 333 -8.12 14.01 13.79
C LEU A 333 -6.79 14.09 14.55
N LYS A 334 -5.96 13.05 14.45
CA LYS A 334 -4.65 13.01 15.10
C LYS A 334 -3.76 14.17 14.66
N ARG A 335 -3.71 14.45 13.35
CA ARG A 335 -2.93 15.57 12.82
C ARG A 335 -3.44 16.93 13.29
N ILE A 336 -4.76 17.14 13.35
CA ILE A 336 -5.35 18.38 13.87
C ILE A 336 -4.93 18.59 15.33
N HIS A 337 -4.98 17.53 16.15
CA HIS A 337 -4.58 17.60 17.55
C HIS A 337 -3.09 17.93 17.71
N GLU A 338 -2.21 17.30 16.93
CA GLU A 338 -0.76 17.60 16.92
C GLU A 338 -0.50 19.08 16.53
N THR A 339 -1.14 19.59 15.49
CA THR A 339 -0.99 20.99 15.07
C THR A 339 -1.45 21.99 16.13
N ILE A 340 -2.56 21.72 16.83
CA ILE A 340 -3.04 22.59 17.92
C ILE A 340 -2.03 22.62 19.08
N HIS A 341 -1.44 21.47 19.43
CA HIS A 341 -0.43 21.40 20.48
C HIS A 341 0.88 22.12 20.12
N GLU A 342 1.34 22.00 18.86
CA GLU A 342 2.52 22.72 18.37
C GLU A 342 2.33 24.24 18.44
N GLN A 343 1.14 24.73 18.09
CA GLN A 343 0.82 26.17 18.15
C GLN A 343 0.79 26.71 19.60
N GLN A 344 0.30 25.91 20.55
CA GLN A 344 0.25 26.30 21.96
C GLN A 344 1.65 26.33 22.61
N GLN A 345 2.54 25.40 22.25
CA GLN A 345 3.92 25.37 22.77
C GLN A 345 4.82 26.44 22.12
N GLY A 346 4.54 26.85 20.89
CA GLY A 346 5.25 27.94 20.22
C GLY A 346 4.96 29.34 20.78
N GLN A 347 3.84 29.54 21.49
CA GLN A 347 3.48 30.83 22.09
C GLN A 347 4.02 31.04 23.51
N SER A 348 4.51 30.00 24.20
CA SER A 348 5.11 30.13 25.54
C SER A 348 6.62 30.46 25.54
N GLY A 349 7.20 30.80 24.39
CA GLY A 349 8.65 30.90 24.18
C GLY A 349 9.25 32.29 23.94
N THR A 350 8.57 33.40 24.27
CA THR A 350 9.19 34.74 24.25
C THR A 350 9.80 35.09 25.61
N PRO A 351 11.12 35.28 25.75
CA PRO A 351 11.69 35.87 26.95
C PRO A 351 11.33 37.36 26.98
N ALA A 352 10.72 37.80 28.08
CA ALA A 352 10.50 39.21 28.37
C ALA A 352 11.86 39.92 28.45
N ALA A 353 12.21 40.70 27.43
CA ALA A 353 13.32 41.63 27.50
C ALA A 353 12.93 42.78 28.45
N ALA A 354 13.58 42.80 29.61
CA ALA A 354 13.42 43.78 30.65
C ALA A 354 13.76 45.19 30.14
N GLN A 355 12.84 46.13 30.38
CA GLN A 355 13.11 47.56 30.34
C GLN A 355 13.91 47.96 31.59
N ALA A 356 15.14 48.40 31.38
CA ALA A 356 15.91 49.27 32.26
C ALA A 356 16.88 50.01 31.32
N GLY A 357 17.09 51.32 31.34
CA GLY A 357 16.76 52.41 32.23
C GLY A 357 17.64 53.55 31.72
N SER A 358 17.09 54.75 31.59
CA SER A 358 17.82 55.95 31.17
C SER A 358 19.01 56.24 32.10
N PRO A 359 20.01 57.00 31.64
CA PRO A 359 20.57 58.02 32.49
C PRO A 359 20.49 59.41 31.85
N ALA A 360 20.08 60.35 32.69
CA ALA A 360 20.25 61.78 32.49
C ALA A 360 21.67 62.19 32.92
N GLN A 361 22.17 63.22 32.23
CA GLN A 361 23.33 64.09 32.48
C GLN A 361 24.73 63.49 32.34
#